data_AF-A0A5B8U536-F1
#
_entry.id   AF-A0A5B8U536-F1
#
_cell.length_a   1.000
_cell.length_b   1.000
_cell.length_c   1.000
_cell.angle_alpha   90.00
_cell.angle_beta   90.00
_cell.angle_gamma   90.00
#
_symmetry.space_group_name_H-M   'P 1'
#
loop_
_entity.id
_entity.type
_entity.pdbx_description
1 polymer ?
#
loop_
_entity_poly.entity_id
_entity_poly.type
_entity_poly.pdbx_seq_one_letter_code
_entity_poly.pdbx_strand_id
1 'polypeptide(L)'
;MLNAVDKLRQLGPKLVAPHVKSLKGEADLFELRPRQGSSMCRPIFVQQADRYLVVAVAVDHAKDMDRAVADARARLQERGTVAD
;
A
#
# COMPACT_ATOMS: atom_id res chain seq x y z
N MET A 1 -20.32 -0.69 -6.51
CA MET A 1 -18.90 -0.96 -6.86
C MET A 1 -18.06 -0.47 -5.68
N LEU A 2 -17.27 -1.33 -5.03
CA LEU A 2 -16.46 -0.92 -3.87
C LEU A 2 -15.22 -0.16 -4.33
N ASN A 3 -14.92 0.99 -3.69
CA ASN A 3 -13.69 1.73 -3.95
C ASN A 3 -12.47 1.02 -3.30
N ALA A 4 -11.27 1.56 -3.51
CA ALA A 4 -10.04 0.96 -3.00
C ALA A 4 -10.00 0.86 -1.46
N VAL A 5 -10.53 1.86 -0.77
CA VAL A 5 -10.62 1.92 0.71
C VAL A 5 -11.65 0.92 1.23
N ASP A 6 -12.82 0.84 0.58
CA ASP A 6 -13.86 -0.11 0.95
C ASP A 6 -13.37 -1.55 0.83
N LYS A 7 -12.58 -1.85 -0.20
CA LYS A 7 -11.96 -3.17 -0.39
C LYS A 7 -10.97 -3.50 0.71
N LEU A 8 -10.07 -2.59 1.06
CA LEU A 8 -9.15 -2.77 2.18
C LEU A 8 -9.90 -2.98 3.50
N ARG A 9 -10.97 -2.22 3.76
CA ARG A 9 -11.78 -2.34 4.98
C ARG A 9 -12.55 -3.66 5.07
N GLN A 10 -13.14 -4.12 3.97
CA GLN A 10 -13.99 -5.31 3.97
C GLN A 10 -13.20 -6.62 3.83
N LEU A 11 -12.12 -6.60 3.06
CA LEU A 11 -11.36 -7.82 2.75
C LEU A 11 -10.03 -7.88 3.50
N GLY A 12 -9.39 -6.74 3.79
CA GLY A 12 -8.16 -6.62 4.59
C GLY A 12 -7.20 -7.81 4.44
N PRO A 13 -7.14 -8.75 5.40
CA PRO A 13 -6.22 -9.90 5.36
C PRO A 13 -6.51 -10.93 4.25
N LYS A 14 -7.73 -10.95 3.73
CA LYS A 14 -8.18 -11.86 2.65
C LYS A 14 -7.88 -11.30 1.25
N LEU A 15 -7.33 -10.09 1.18
CA LEU A 15 -6.98 -9.43 -0.07
C LEU A 15 -5.66 -10.03 -0.59
N VAL A 16 -5.79 -11.07 -1.42
CA VAL A 16 -4.67 -11.81 -2.01
C VAL A 16 -4.43 -11.40 -3.46
N ALA A 17 -3.44 -12.00 -4.12
CA ALA A 17 -3.24 -11.84 -5.56
C ALA A 17 -4.54 -12.11 -6.34
N PRO A 18 -4.85 -11.35 -7.41
CA PRO A 18 -4.02 -10.30 -8.04
C PRO A 18 -4.23 -8.90 -7.44
N HIS A 19 -4.96 -8.77 -6.33
CA HIS A 19 -5.40 -7.50 -5.78
C HIS A 19 -4.41 -6.86 -4.80
N VAL A 20 -3.46 -7.63 -4.28
CA VAL A 20 -2.32 -7.17 -3.50
C VAL A 20 -1.05 -7.79 -4.07
N LYS A 21 0.06 -7.07 -3.96
CA LYS A 21 1.39 -7.58 -4.25
C LYS A 21 2.39 -7.03 -3.22
N SER A 22 3.28 -7.89 -2.71
CA SER A 22 4.43 -7.45 -1.91
C SER A 22 5.40 -6.65 -2.80
N LEU A 23 5.96 -5.58 -2.23
CA LEU A 23 6.95 -4.76 -2.91
C LEU A 23 8.34 -5.38 -2.77
N LYS A 24 9.00 -5.59 -3.91
CA LYS A 24 10.30 -6.26 -3.95
C LYS A 24 11.33 -5.44 -3.17
N GLY A 25 12.02 -6.09 -2.24
CA GLY A 25 13.04 -5.45 -1.40
C GLY A 25 12.47 -4.73 -0.17
N GLU A 26 11.16 -4.83 0.07
CA GLU A 26 10.51 -4.32 1.28
C GLU A 26 10.01 -5.49 2.12
N ALA A 27 10.29 -5.46 3.43
CA ALA A 27 9.82 -6.52 4.33
C ALA A 27 8.30 -6.51 4.48
N ASP A 28 7.71 -5.33 4.68
CA ASP A 28 6.31 -5.19 5.11
C ASP A 28 5.50 -4.18 4.27
N LEU A 29 6.01 -3.76 3.11
CA LEU A 29 5.27 -2.90 2.19
C LEU A 29 4.56 -3.69 1.09
N PHE A 30 3.31 -3.31 0.85
CA PHE A 30 2.43 -3.90 -0.14
C PHE A 30 1.85 -2.84 -1.04
N GLU A 31 1.68 -3.15 -2.33
CA GLU A 31 0.82 -2.37 -3.23
C GLU A 31 -0.59 -2.96 -3.28
N LEU A 32 -1.59 -2.08 -3.16
CA LEU A 32 -2.96 -2.41 -3.52
C LEU A 32 -3.14 -2.24 -5.03
N ARG A 33 -3.79 -3.22 -5.66
CA ARG A 33 -4.06 -3.28 -7.10
C ARG A 33 -5.56 -3.25 -7.37
N PRO A 34 -6.22 -2.06 -7.29
CA PRO A 34 -7.62 -1.92 -7.63
C PRO A 34 -7.90 -2.42 -9.06
N ARG A 35 -9.09 -3.02 -9.24
CA ARG A 35 -9.49 -3.65 -10.51
C ARG A 35 -8.44 -4.64 -11.03
N GLN A 36 -7.88 -5.47 -10.14
CA GLN A 36 -6.86 -6.48 -10.47
C GLN A 36 -5.58 -5.88 -11.10
N GLY A 37 -5.30 -4.61 -10.83
CA GLY A 37 -4.17 -3.89 -11.41
C GLY A 37 -4.50 -3.09 -12.67
N SER A 38 -5.75 -3.04 -13.12
CA SER A 38 -6.13 -2.19 -14.26
C SER A 38 -6.19 -0.68 -13.91
N SER A 39 -6.31 -0.32 -12.63
CA SER A 39 -6.17 1.08 -12.20
C SER A 39 -4.73 1.56 -12.36
N MET A 40 -4.47 2.84 -12.66
CA MET A 40 -3.10 3.39 -12.61
C MET A 40 -2.65 3.71 -11.19
N CYS A 41 -3.60 4.09 -10.33
CA CYS A 41 -3.32 4.41 -8.93
C CYS A 41 -3.01 3.14 -8.12
N ARG A 42 -1.92 3.20 -7.34
CA ARG A 42 -1.44 2.17 -6.40
C ARG A 42 -1.21 2.79 -5.02
N PRO A 43 -2.16 2.64 -4.10
CA PRO A 43 -1.90 2.85 -2.68
C PRO A 43 -0.85 1.83 -2.21
N ILE A 44 0.17 2.33 -1.51
CA ILE A 44 1.17 1.54 -0.81
C ILE A 44 0.79 1.52 0.66
N PHE A 45 0.75 0.35 1.27
CA PHE A 45 0.35 0.18 2.65
C PHE A 45 1.24 -0.79 3.42
N VAL A 46 1.23 -0.64 4.74
CA VAL A 46 1.69 -1.65 5.71
C VAL A 46 0.50 -2.25 6.43
N GLN A 47 0.65 -3.50 6.86
CA GLN A 47 -0.24 -4.09 7.86
C GLN A 47 0.43 -3.96 9.23
N GLN A 48 -0.27 -3.36 10.20
CA GLN A 48 0.17 -3.25 11.58
C GLN A 48 -0.91 -3.80 12.48
N ALA A 49 -0.65 -4.97 13.08
CA ALA A 49 -1.61 -5.71 13.91
C ALA A 49 -2.99 -5.84 13.22
N ASP A 50 -4.00 -5.14 13.73
CA ASP A 50 -5.39 -5.15 13.28
C ASP A 50 -5.72 -4.06 12.23
N ARG A 51 -4.73 -3.27 11.79
CA ARG A 51 -4.94 -2.11 10.92
C ARG A 51 -4.08 -2.15 9.66
N TYR A 52 -4.59 -1.45 8.65
CA TYR A 52 -3.88 -1.17 7.41
C TYR A 52 -3.62 0.33 7.32
N LEU A 53 -2.37 0.70 7.15
CA LEU A 53 -1.98 2.10 6.98
C LEU A 53 -1.50 2.31 5.55
N VAL A 54 -2.24 3.12 4.79
CA VAL A 54 -1.74 3.63 3.51
C VAL A 54 -0.69 4.68 3.82
N VAL A 55 0.55 4.42 3.43
CA VAL A 55 1.72 5.25 3.73
C VAL A 55 2.18 6.06 2.52
N ALA A 56 1.81 5.66 1.30
CA ALA A 56 2.03 6.46 0.10
C ALA A 56 1.02 6.07 -0.98
N VAL A 57 0.94 6.86 -2.04
CA VAL A 57 0.12 6.56 -3.21
C VAL A 57 0.93 6.90 -4.46
N ALA A 58 1.20 5.91 -5.32
CA ALA A 58 1.61 6.17 -6.68
C ALA A 58 0.35 6.47 -7.50
N VAL A 59 0.21 7.71 -8.00
CA VAL A 59 -0.98 8.12 -8.76
C VAL A 59 -0.95 7.49 -10.15
N ASP A 60 0.22 7.48 -10.79
CA ASP A 60 0.53 6.72 -12.00
C ASP A 60 1.65 5.72 -11.69
N HIS A 61 1.30 4.44 -11.48
CA HIS A 61 2.28 3.42 -11.13
C HIS A 61 3.38 3.16 -12.16
N ALA A 62 3.21 3.62 -13.40
CA ALA A 62 4.24 3.45 -14.42
C ALA A 62 5.36 4.49 -14.27
N LYS A 63 5.10 5.57 -13.53
CA LYS A 63 6.02 6.71 -13.37
C LYS A 63 6.40 6.99 -11.92
N ASP A 64 5.43 6.82 -11.01
CA ASP A 64 5.54 7.28 -9.63
C ASP A 64 5.98 6.20 -8.65
N MET A 65 6.12 4.94 -9.08
CA MET A 65 6.23 3.82 -8.13
C MET A 65 7.46 3.92 -7.24
N ASP A 66 8.64 4.16 -7.82
CA ASP A 66 9.89 4.24 -7.06
C ASP A 66 9.87 5.40 -6.06
N ARG A 67 9.33 6.56 -6.49
CA ARG A 67 9.13 7.73 -5.62
C ARG A 67 8.17 7.41 -4.47
N ALA A 68 7.05 6.75 -4.76
CA ALA A 68 6.07 6.40 -3.75
C ALA A 68 6.62 5.38 -2.73
N VAL A 69 7.48 4.45 -3.17
CA VAL A 69 8.20 3.53 -2.26
C VAL A 69 9.17 4.31 -1.36
N ALA A 70 9.93 5.26 -1.92
CA ALA A 70 10.82 6.11 -1.13
C ALA A 70 10.05 6.94 -0.08
N ASP A 71 8.94 7.57 -0.48
CA ASP A 71 8.06 8.32 0.42
C ASP A 71 7.47 7.42 1.52
N ALA A 72 7.07 6.18 1.17
CA ALA A 72 6.54 5.21 2.12
C ALA A 72 7.57 4.86 3.20
N ARG A 73 8.82 4.59 2.81
CA ARG A 73 9.93 4.33 3.74
C ARG A 73 10.16 5.52 4.67
N ALA A 74 10.25 6.74 4.12
CA ALA A 74 10.48 7.95 4.92
C ALA A 74 9.40 8.16 5.97
N ARG A 75 8.11 8.05 5.59
CA ARG A 75 6.99 8.21 6.54
C ARG A 75 6.94 7.13 7.62
N LEU A 76 7.36 5.91 7.30
CA LEU A 76 7.46 4.84 8.31
C LEU A 76 8.60 5.07 9.30
N GLN A 77 9.74 5.56 8.82
CA GLN A 77 10.87 5.95 9.67
C GLN A 77 10.47 7.08 10.63
N GLU A 78 9.82 8.13 10.11
CA GLU A 78 9.28 9.24 10.91
C GLU A 78 8.27 8.76 11.97
N ARG A 79 7.41 7.80 11.62
CA ARG A 79 6.45 7.23 12.57
C ARG A 79 7.10 6.39 13.67
N GLY A 80 8.17 5.65 13.33
CA GLY A 80 8.92 4.87 14.31
C GLY A 80 9.69 5.74 15.30
N THR A 81 10.13 6.94 14.90
CA THR A 81 10.87 7.89 15.75
C THR A 81 9.98 8.66 16.73
N VAL A 82 8.65 8.65 16.54
CA VAL A 82 7.68 9.32 17.43
C VAL A 82 7.06 8.34 18.45
N ALA A 83 7.39 7.05 18.35
CA ALA A 83 6.81 5.99 19.19
C ALA A 83 7.67 5.59 20.41
N ASP A 84 8.74 6.33 20.71
CA ASP A 84 9.57 6.21 21.93
C ASP A 84 9.28 7.32 22.95
#